data_AF-A0A3D5P0X3-F1
#
_entry.id   AF-A0A3D5P0X3-F1
#
_cell.length_a   1.000
_cell.length_b   1.000
_cell.length_c   1.000
_cell.angle_alpha   90.00
_cell.angle_beta   90.00
_cell.angle_gamma   90.00
#
_symmetry.space_group_name_H-M   'P 1'
#
loop_
_entity.id
_entity.type
_entity.pdbx_description
1 polymer ?
#
loop_
_entity_poly.entity_id
_entity_poly.type
_entity_poly.pdbx_seq_one_letter_code
_entity_poly.pdbx_strand_id
1 'polypeptide(L)'
;NIDLYYAILTNRESDYRLDLIAVRVTNEKTLSWGSVMLGFGMIGHGNFGGAKIQNWYHKLGGYNEVDLEYLDESTFGITATAQVQNRIWQKPHTTISSFLATSLRTGTGVSYLRGGLTLNQTYRIPEFGTPGQIQLLVGGFNYFPTLQIFNPLFRQGLMAGGLVSAKIFPHGTLSLWATMNQYGLKSPHYGITIAYQSKIFHPGNLSGVLFP
;
A
#
# COMPACT_ATOMS: atom_id res chain seq x y z
N ASN A 1 -15.01 0.34 -5.99
CA ASN A 1 -14.47 1.35 -5.04
C ASN A 1 -13.85 2.48 -5.81
N ILE A 2 -13.87 3.69 -5.25
CA ILE A 2 -13.16 4.85 -5.80
C ILE A 2 -12.13 5.22 -4.75
N ASP A 3 -10.86 5.20 -5.16
CA ASP A 3 -9.73 5.45 -4.29
C ASP A 3 -9.03 6.73 -4.77
N LEU A 4 -8.91 7.72 -3.89
CA LEU A 4 -8.09 8.91 -4.10
C LEU A 4 -6.84 8.78 -3.25
N TYR A 5 -5.68 8.90 -3.88
CA TYR A 5 -4.39 8.82 -3.23
C TYR A 5 -3.60 10.10 -3.47
N TYR A 6 -3.02 10.62 -2.40
CA TYR A 6 -2.01 11.68 -2.46
C TYR A 6 -0.87 11.28 -1.55
N ALA A 7 0.35 11.21 -2.08
CA ALA A 7 1.55 11.02 -1.26
C ALA A 7 2.69 11.91 -1.67
N ILE A 8 3.47 12.23 -0.65
CA ILE A 8 4.67 13.04 -0.73
C ILE A 8 5.81 12.06 -0.50
N LEU A 9 6.60 11.80 -1.53
CA LEU A 9 7.76 10.92 -1.48
C LEU A 9 9.02 11.77 -1.32
N THR A 10 9.75 11.56 -0.23
CA THR A 10 11.01 12.26 0.04
C THR A 10 12.13 11.27 0.28
N ASN A 11 13.27 11.45 -0.38
CA ASN A 11 14.52 10.75 -0.08
C ASN A 11 15.64 11.78 0.14
N ARG A 12 16.05 11.93 1.41
CA ARG A 12 17.08 12.88 1.83
C ARG A 12 18.48 12.52 1.34
N GLU A 13 18.80 11.23 1.18
CA GLU A 13 20.15 10.82 0.75
C GLU A 13 20.44 11.24 -0.69
N SER A 14 19.40 11.36 -1.50
CA SER A 14 19.45 11.71 -2.92
C SER A 14 18.88 13.10 -3.22
N ASP A 15 18.62 13.92 -2.20
CA ASP A 15 17.95 15.23 -2.31
C ASP A 15 16.72 15.22 -3.24
N TYR A 16 15.82 14.28 -2.98
CA TYR A 16 14.74 13.95 -3.89
C TYR A 16 13.38 14.19 -3.24
N ARG A 17 12.51 14.92 -3.92
CA ARG A 17 11.09 15.04 -3.57
C ARG A 17 10.18 14.91 -4.79
N LEU A 18 9.08 14.19 -4.62
CA LEU A 18 8.04 14.02 -5.63
C LEU A 18 6.68 13.84 -4.95
N ASP A 19 5.66 14.53 -5.46
CA ASP A 19 4.28 14.26 -5.09
C ASP A 19 3.65 13.29 -6.11
N LEU A 20 2.86 12.35 -5.60
CA LEU A 20 2.03 11.45 -6.39
C LEU A 20 0.56 11.71 -6.07
N ILE A 21 -0.23 11.95 -7.10
CA ILE A 21 -1.69 11.99 -6.99
C ILE A 21 -2.27 10.90 -7.89
N ALA A 22 -3.19 10.10 -7.38
CA ALA A 22 -3.87 9.09 -8.18
C ALA A 22 -5.36 9.04 -7.85
N VAL A 23 -6.17 8.89 -8.89
CA VAL A 23 -7.59 8.56 -8.78
C VAL A 23 -7.80 7.23 -9.46
N ARG A 24 -8.38 6.27 -8.74
CA ARG A 24 -8.60 4.92 -9.25
C ARG A 24 -10.03 4.48 -9.01
N VAL A 25 -10.59 3.80 -9.99
CA VAL A 25 -11.81 3.01 -9.85
C VAL A 25 -11.41 1.54 -9.88
N THR A 26 -11.74 0.81 -8.83
CA THR A 26 -11.47 -0.63 -8.70
C THR A 26 -12.77 -1.41 -8.61
N ASN A 27 -12.75 -2.62 -9.17
CA ASN A 27 -13.83 -3.60 -9.04
C ASN A 27 -13.19 -4.93 -8.60
N GLU A 28 -13.67 -5.48 -7.48
CA GLU A 28 -13.25 -6.76 -6.96
C GLU A 28 -14.37 -7.78 -7.11
N LYS A 29 -14.03 -8.97 -7.61
CA LYS A 29 -14.91 -10.13 -7.68
C LYS A 29 -14.33 -11.29 -6.88
N THR A 30 -15.08 -11.76 -5.89
CA THR A 30 -14.76 -12.99 -5.16
C THR A 30 -15.21 -14.22 -5.95
N LEU A 31 -14.34 -15.22 -6.01
CA LEU A 31 -14.53 -16.50 -6.68
C LEU A 31 -14.34 -17.63 -5.66
N SER A 32 -14.71 -18.86 -6.02
CA SER A 32 -14.57 -20.02 -5.12
C SER A 32 -13.11 -20.26 -4.70
N TRP A 33 -12.16 -19.97 -5.59
CA TRP A 33 -10.74 -20.18 -5.40
C TRP A 33 -9.98 -18.92 -4.94
N GLY A 34 -10.63 -17.78 -4.75
CA GLY A 34 -9.89 -16.54 -4.48
C GLY A 34 -10.65 -15.25 -4.79
N SER A 35 -9.93 -14.19 -5.16
CA SER A 35 -10.50 -12.96 -5.68
C SER A 35 -9.67 -12.37 -6.82
N VAL A 36 -10.35 -11.62 -7.67
CA VAL A 36 -9.72 -10.85 -8.75
C VAL A 36 -10.17 -9.41 -8.60
N MET A 37 -9.22 -8.49 -8.59
CA MET A 37 -9.46 -7.06 -8.61
C MET A 37 -8.89 -6.47 -9.89
N LEU A 38 -9.70 -5.71 -10.61
CA LEU A 38 -9.28 -4.90 -11.74
C LEU A 38 -9.53 -3.45 -11.42
N GLY A 39 -8.69 -2.57 -11.94
CA GLY A 39 -8.86 -1.14 -11.78
C GLY A 39 -8.31 -0.34 -12.94
N PHE A 40 -8.85 0.85 -13.09
CA PHE A 40 -8.37 1.84 -14.03
C PHE A 40 -8.37 3.21 -13.36
N GLY A 41 -7.54 4.12 -13.81
CA GLY A 41 -7.44 5.41 -13.16
C GLY A 41 -6.50 6.37 -13.85
N MET A 42 -6.28 7.51 -13.20
CA MET A 42 -5.28 8.49 -13.59
C MET A 42 -4.25 8.61 -12.48
N ILE A 43 -3.00 8.83 -12.86
CA ILE A 43 -1.90 9.13 -11.95
C ILE A 43 -1.14 10.35 -12.45
N GLY A 44 -0.87 11.29 -11.55
CA GLY A 44 0.03 12.41 -11.75
C GLY A 44 1.23 12.26 -10.84
N HIS A 45 2.40 12.68 -11.32
CA HIS A 45 3.54 12.96 -10.44
C HIS A 45 4.15 14.31 -10.76
N GLY A 46 4.74 14.95 -9.76
CA GLY A 46 5.41 16.24 -9.91
C GLY A 46 5.41 17.03 -8.60
N ASN A 47 5.37 18.35 -8.70
CA ASN A 47 5.17 19.25 -7.56
C ASN A 47 3.69 19.67 -7.49
N PHE A 48 2.95 19.07 -6.58
CA PHE A 48 1.55 19.38 -6.32
C PHE A 48 1.37 20.06 -4.94
N GLY A 49 2.40 20.75 -4.45
CA GLY A 49 2.35 21.49 -3.19
C GLY A 49 2.59 20.66 -1.93
N GLY A 50 3.14 19.45 -2.06
CA GLY A 50 3.40 18.54 -0.95
C GLY A 50 4.32 19.12 0.12
N ALA A 51 5.30 19.96 -0.23
CA ALA A 51 6.19 20.60 0.74
C ALA A 51 5.42 21.45 1.76
N LYS A 52 4.37 22.17 1.33
CA LYS A 52 3.54 22.95 2.25
C LYS A 52 2.80 22.05 3.24
N ILE A 53 2.23 20.94 2.74
CA ILE A 53 1.55 19.95 3.58
C ILE A 53 2.54 19.31 4.54
N GLN A 54 3.73 18.96 4.04
CA GLN A 54 4.79 18.32 4.80
C GLN A 54 5.28 19.18 5.95
N ASN A 55 5.65 20.42 5.62
CA ASN A 55 6.22 21.36 6.57
C ASN A 55 5.15 21.85 7.57
N TRP A 56 3.87 21.87 7.18
CA TRP A 56 2.78 22.15 8.11
C TRP A 56 2.68 21.09 9.22
N TYR A 57 2.70 19.80 8.90
CA TYR A 57 2.64 18.76 9.94
C TYR A 57 3.95 18.65 10.74
N HIS A 58 5.11 18.92 10.12
CA HIS A 58 6.39 19.02 10.85
C HIS A 58 6.32 20.12 11.92
N LYS A 59 5.76 21.28 11.57
CA LYS A 59 5.58 22.40 12.49
C LYS A 59 4.69 22.04 13.68
N LEU A 60 3.60 21.29 13.45
CA LEU A 60 2.74 20.80 14.54
C LEU A 60 3.48 19.85 15.49
N GLY A 61 4.43 19.05 14.97
CA GLY A 61 5.25 18.13 15.75
C GLY A 61 6.53 18.72 16.33
N GLY A 62 6.80 20.03 16.13
CA GLY A 62 8.05 20.67 16.57
C GLY A 62 9.29 20.23 15.79
N TYR A 63 9.12 19.68 14.59
CA TYR A 63 10.21 19.26 13.72
C TYR A 63 10.66 20.40 12.79
N ASN A 64 11.94 20.35 12.40
CA ASN A 64 12.51 21.28 11.42
C ASN A 64 11.84 21.12 10.05
N GLU A 65 11.83 22.23 9.31
CA GLU A 65 11.38 22.29 7.93
C GLU A 65 12.22 21.35 7.04
N VAL A 66 11.56 20.69 6.10
CA VAL A 66 12.23 19.86 5.10
C VAL A 66 12.36 20.67 3.82
N ASP A 67 13.56 21.19 3.60
CA ASP A 67 13.95 21.87 2.37
C ASP A 67 14.64 20.86 1.46
N LEU A 68 13.90 20.38 0.45
CA LEU A 68 14.35 19.43 -0.58
C LEU A 68 13.73 19.88 -1.90
N GLU A 69 14.53 19.89 -2.96
CA GLU A 69 14.08 20.29 -4.29
C GLU A 69 13.10 19.27 -4.88
N TYR A 70 12.15 19.79 -5.66
CA TYR A 70 11.22 18.97 -6.44
C TYR A 70 11.84 18.61 -7.78
N LEU A 71 11.50 17.44 -8.30
CA LEU A 71 11.66 17.20 -9.74
C LEU A 71 10.82 18.19 -10.55
N ASP A 72 11.46 18.88 -11.50
CA ASP A 72 10.82 19.91 -12.33
C ASP A 72 9.71 19.37 -13.25
N GLU A 73 9.71 18.08 -13.54
CA GLU A 73 8.75 17.48 -14.48
C GLU A 73 7.48 16.98 -13.80
N SER A 74 6.36 17.64 -14.10
CA SER A 74 5.03 17.16 -13.77
C SER A 74 4.40 16.44 -14.95
N THR A 75 4.00 15.17 -14.78
CA THR A 75 3.32 14.41 -15.83
C THR A 75 2.09 13.68 -15.30
N PHE A 76 1.11 13.50 -16.19
CA PHE A 76 -0.09 12.71 -15.93
C PHE A 76 -0.16 11.52 -16.89
N GLY A 77 -0.73 10.42 -16.44
CA GLY A 77 -0.96 9.23 -17.24
C GLY A 77 -2.18 8.46 -16.78
N ILE A 78 -2.62 7.53 -17.63
CA ILE A 78 -3.67 6.57 -17.28
C ILE A 78 -2.98 5.35 -16.67
N THR A 79 -3.65 4.74 -15.70
CA THR A 79 -3.23 3.50 -15.06
C THR A 79 -4.26 2.41 -15.26
N ALA A 80 -3.78 1.19 -15.41
CA ALA A 80 -4.59 -0.02 -15.35
C ALA A 80 -3.95 -0.97 -14.35
N THR A 81 -4.72 -1.44 -13.37
CA THR A 81 -4.23 -2.30 -12.30
C THR A 81 -4.95 -3.63 -12.33
N ALA A 82 -4.23 -4.70 -12.05
CA ALA A 82 -4.80 -6.02 -11.86
C ALA A 82 -4.19 -6.68 -10.62
N GLN A 83 -5.02 -7.33 -9.83
CA GLN A 83 -4.61 -8.16 -8.70
C GLN A 83 -5.41 -9.45 -8.71
N VAL A 84 -4.71 -10.55 -8.50
CA VAL A 84 -5.29 -11.88 -8.30
C VAL A 84 -4.82 -12.39 -6.96
N GLN A 85 -5.75 -12.86 -6.14
CA GLN A 85 -5.46 -13.56 -4.90
C GLN A 85 -6.00 -14.99 -5.03
N ASN A 86 -5.15 -15.98 -4.85
CA ASN A 86 -5.54 -17.39 -4.90
C ASN A 86 -5.49 -17.98 -3.49
N ARG A 87 -6.57 -18.64 -3.08
CA ARG A 87 -6.69 -19.32 -1.79
C ARG A 87 -6.11 -20.72 -1.90
N ILE A 88 -4.87 -20.87 -1.45
CA ILE A 88 -4.14 -22.13 -1.46
C ILE A 88 -4.72 -23.09 -0.42
N TRP A 89 -5.04 -22.58 0.77
CA TRP A 89 -5.52 -23.40 1.87
C TRP A 89 -6.38 -22.60 2.84
N GLN A 90 -7.39 -23.25 3.42
CA GLN A 90 -8.33 -22.62 4.36
C GLN A 90 -8.78 -23.56 5.46
N LYS A 91 -8.73 -23.05 6.69
CA LYS A 91 -9.39 -23.54 7.90
C LYS A 91 -10.26 -22.42 8.50
N PRO A 92 -11.15 -22.72 9.48
CA PRO A 92 -12.09 -21.74 10.02
C PRO A 92 -11.49 -20.41 10.48
N HIS A 93 -10.23 -20.41 10.94
CA HIS A 93 -9.56 -19.21 11.42
C HIS A 93 -8.23 -18.92 10.74
N THR A 94 -7.86 -19.72 9.75
CA THR A 94 -6.54 -19.64 9.13
C THR A 94 -6.67 -19.76 7.63
N THR A 95 -6.10 -18.82 6.87
CA THR A 95 -6.11 -18.85 5.40
C THR A 95 -4.72 -18.57 4.88
N ILE A 96 -4.23 -19.44 4.01
CA ILE A 96 -3.03 -19.19 3.22
C ILE A 96 -3.48 -18.79 1.82
N SER A 97 -2.94 -17.70 1.31
CA SER A 97 -3.21 -17.22 -0.04
C SER A 97 -1.93 -16.82 -0.74
N SER A 98 -1.85 -17.00 -2.05
CA SER A 98 -0.91 -16.25 -2.88
C SER A 98 -1.59 -15.02 -3.45
N PHE A 99 -0.79 -14.02 -3.78
CA PHE A 99 -1.26 -12.90 -4.59
C PHE A 99 -0.25 -12.57 -5.68
N LEU A 100 -0.77 -12.00 -6.75
CA LEU A 100 -0.01 -11.33 -7.80
C LEU A 100 -0.72 -10.03 -8.13
N ALA A 101 -0.01 -8.92 -8.16
CA ALA A 101 -0.54 -7.62 -8.52
C ALA A 101 0.41 -6.90 -9.47
N THR A 102 -0.18 -6.17 -10.40
CA THR A 102 0.53 -5.41 -11.42
C THR A 102 -0.19 -4.10 -11.70
N SER A 103 0.57 -3.12 -12.14
CA SER A 103 0.06 -1.87 -12.67
C SER A 103 0.75 -1.55 -13.99
N LEU A 104 -0.04 -1.12 -14.95
CA LEU A 104 0.39 -0.56 -16.23
C LEU A 104 0.11 0.93 -16.22
N ARG A 105 1.04 1.73 -16.74
CA ARG A 105 0.86 3.17 -16.90
C ARG A 105 1.25 3.62 -18.30
N THR A 106 0.48 4.56 -18.85
CA THR A 106 0.75 5.15 -20.17
C THR A 106 2.14 5.80 -20.20
N GLY A 107 2.88 5.59 -21.29
CA GLY A 107 4.23 6.14 -21.48
C GLY A 107 5.35 5.36 -20.79
N THR A 108 5.01 4.47 -19.85
CA THR A 108 6.00 3.80 -19.00
C THR A 108 5.86 2.27 -19.01
N GLY A 109 4.71 1.74 -19.46
CA GLY A 109 4.45 0.31 -19.53
C GLY A 109 4.16 -0.28 -18.15
N VAL A 110 4.70 -1.47 -17.86
CA VAL A 110 4.58 -2.08 -16.53
C VAL A 110 5.24 -1.16 -15.51
N SER A 111 4.49 -0.69 -14.53
CA SER A 111 4.97 0.19 -13.45
C SER A 111 5.44 -0.61 -12.24
N TYR A 112 4.77 -1.72 -11.95
CA TYR A 112 5.23 -2.69 -10.97
C TYR A 112 4.66 -4.07 -11.25
N LEU A 113 5.35 -5.09 -10.74
CA LEU A 113 4.86 -6.43 -10.55
C LEU A 113 5.24 -6.86 -9.12
N ARG A 114 4.25 -7.30 -8.34
CA ARG A 114 4.46 -7.79 -6.98
C ARG A 114 3.69 -9.07 -6.76
N GLY A 115 4.20 -9.92 -5.88
CA GLY A 115 3.49 -11.12 -5.48
C GLY A 115 4.08 -11.72 -4.22
N GLY A 116 3.45 -12.75 -3.71
CA GLY A 116 3.93 -13.44 -2.51
C GLY A 116 2.87 -14.30 -1.87
N LEU A 117 3.16 -14.78 -0.67
CA LEU A 117 2.25 -15.59 0.15
C LEU A 117 1.83 -14.81 1.39
N THR A 118 0.54 -14.85 1.69
CA THR A 118 -0.01 -14.32 2.92
C THR A 118 -0.57 -15.44 3.77
N LEU A 119 -0.22 -15.46 5.05
CA LEU A 119 -0.89 -16.24 6.09
C LEU A 119 -1.78 -15.30 6.88
N ASN A 120 -3.09 -15.58 6.91
CA ASN A 120 -4.09 -14.83 7.64
C ASN A 120 -4.61 -15.68 8.79
N GLN A 121 -4.56 -15.16 10.01
CA GLN A 121 -5.14 -15.76 11.20
C GLN A 121 -6.18 -14.81 11.78
N THR A 122 -7.45 -15.23 11.83
CA THR A 122 -8.50 -14.46 12.54
C THR A 122 -8.58 -14.88 13.99
N TYR A 123 -8.86 -13.94 14.87
CA TYR A 123 -9.04 -14.18 16.30
C TYR A 123 -10.19 -13.33 16.86
N ARG A 124 -10.58 -13.60 18.10
CA ARG A 124 -11.45 -12.74 18.89
C ARG A 124 -10.68 -12.27 20.10
N ILE A 125 -10.76 -10.98 20.41
CA ILE A 125 -10.19 -10.42 21.64
C ILE A 125 -11.08 -10.86 22.79
N PRO A 126 -10.60 -11.70 23.74
CA PRO A 126 -11.43 -12.31 24.78
C PRO A 126 -12.21 -11.30 25.62
N GLU A 127 -11.61 -10.15 25.90
CA GLU A 127 -12.13 -9.12 26.81
C GLU A 127 -13.31 -8.33 26.21
N PHE A 128 -13.43 -8.29 24.88
CA PHE A 128 -14.43 -7.47 24.20
C PHE A 128 -15.25 -8.21 23.14
N GLY A 129 -14.94 -9.50 22.89
CA GLY A 129 -15.56 -10.31 21.83
C GLY A 129 -15.28 -9.80 20.41
N THR A 130 -14.38 -8.83 20.28
CA THR A 130 -14.17 -8.08 19.04
C THR A 130 -13.31 -8.87 18.06
N PRO A 131 -13.72 -9.00 16.79
CA PRO A 131 -12.93 -9.72 15.80
C PRO A 131 -11.63 -8.99 15.47
N GLY A 132 -10.58 -9.77 15.25
CA GLY A 132 -9.28 -9.30 14.80
C GLY A 132 -8.65 -10.24 13.78
N GLN A 133 -7.57 -9.79 13.16
CA GLN A 133 -6.76 -10.53 12.21
C GLN A 133 -5.28 -10.23 12.40
N ILE A 134 -4.45 -11.28 12.37
CA ILE A 134 -3.01 -11.19 12.13
C ILE A 134 -2.78 -11.66 10.70
N GLN A 135 -2.04 -10.88 9.93
CA GLN A 135 -1.59 -11.25 8.60
C GLN A 135 -0.06 -11.20 8.55
N LEU A 136 0.54 -12.25 8.02
CA LEU A 136 1.96 -12.33 7.73
C LEU A 136 2.16 -12.45 6.23
N LEU A 137 3.04 -11.63 5.68
CA LEU A 137 3.54 -11.72 4.31
C LEU A 137 4.91 -12.39 4.32
N VAL A 138 5.02 -13.49 3.58
CA VAL A 138 6.25 -14.29 3.44
C VAL A 138 6.54 -14.55 1.97
N GLY A 139 7.82 -14.53 1.61
CA GLY A 139 8.26 -14.72 0.22
C GLY A 139 7.70 -13.68 -0.74
N GLY A 140 7.44 -12.46 -0.23
CA GLY A 140 7.01 -11.35 -1.07
C GLY A 140 8.12 -10.95 -2.02
N PHE A 141 7.77 -10.52 -3.22
CA PHE A 141 8.70 -9.86 -4.13
C PHE A 141 8.06 -8.58 -4.67
N ASN A 142 8.89 -7.57 -4.90
CA ASN A 142 8.52 -6.40 -5.66
C ASN A 142 9.50 -6.21 -6.81
N TYR A 143 8.95 -5.99 -8.00
CA TYR A 143 9.67 -5.66 -9.20
C TYR A 143 9.12 -4.36 -9.77
N PHE A 144 9.95 -3.34 -9.88
CA PHE A 144 9.60 -2.05 -10.45
C PHE A 144 10.45 -1.87 -11.72
N PRO A 145 9.84 -1.91 -12.91
CA PRO A 145 10.50 -1.48 -14.13
C PRO A 145 10.79 0.01 -13.99
N THR A 146 12.06 0.31 -13.90
CA THR A 146 12.57 1.60 -13.46
C THR A 146 12.43 2.65 -14.56
N LEU A 147 11.54 3.63 -14.40
CA LEU A 147 11.75 4.96 -14.99
C LEU A 147 12.81 5.68 -14.17
N GLN A 148 13.72 6.41 -14.84
CA GLN A 148 14.81 7.13 -14.16
C GLN A 148 14.35 8.00 -12.98
N ILE A 149 13.19 8.65 -13.12
CA ILE A 149 12.60 9.50 -12.08
C ILE A 149 12.24 8.76 -10.79
N PHE A 150 12.03 7.44 -10.84
CA PHE A 150 11.62 6.60 -9.70
C PHE A 150 12.76 5.73 -9.18
N ASN A 151 13.90 5.69 -9.88
CA ASN A 151 15.10 4.96 -9.47
C ASN A 151 15.58 5.26 -8.05
N PRO A 152 15.52 6.52 -7.55
CA PRO A 152 15.99 6.83 -6.20
C PRO A 152 15.07 6.29 -5.10
N LEU A 153 13.83 5.96 -5.45
CA LEU A 153 12.76 5.62 -4.50
C LEU A 153 12.46 4.12 -4.45
N PHE A 154 12.64 3.41 -5.57
CA PHE A 154 12.23 2.01 -5.68
C PHE A 154 13.39 1.12 -6.09
N ARG A 155 13.59 0.04 -5.33
CA ARG A 155 14.48 -1.07 -5.68
C ARG A 155 13.68 -2.36 -5.73
N GLN A 156 14.26 -3.33 -6.43
CA GLN A 156 13.69 -4.67 -6.54
C GLN A 156 14.18 -5.53 -5.38
N GLY A 157 13.37 -6.49 -4.94
CA GLY A 157 13.83 -7.46 -3.95
C GLY A 157 12.73 -8.20 -3.21
N LEU A 158 13.18 -9.05 -2.30
CA LEU A 158 12.31 -9.82 -1.41
C LEU A 158 11.77 -8.97 -0.28
N MET A 159 10.55 -9.24 0.12
CA MET A 159 9.79 -8.48 1.10
C MET A 159 9.13 -9.43 2.10
N ALA A 160 9.07 -8.96 3.33
CA ALA A 160 8.29 -9.60 4.39
C ALA A 160 7.54 -8.52 5.16
N GLY A 161 6.46 -8.90 5.82
CA GLY A 161 5.70 -7.96 6.63
C GLY A 161 4.71 -8.64 7.55
N GLY A 162 4.29 -7.90 8.56
CA GLY A 162 3.26 -8.28 9.49
C GLY A 162 2.23 -7.16 9.61
N LEU A 163 0.97 -7.54 9.76
CA LEU A 163 -0.14 -6.63 10.00
C LEU A 163 -1.04 -7.23 11.06
N VAL A 164 -1.46 -6.39 11.97
CA VAL A 164 -2.45 -6.72 12.99
C VAL A 164 -3.61 -5.75 12.81
N SER A 165 -4.81 -6.29 12.65
CA SER A 165 -6.05 -5.53 12.56
C SER A 165 -6.99 -5.94 13.67
N ALA A 166 -7.62 -4.95 14.30
CA ALA A 166 -8.70 -5.18 15.24
C ALA A 166 -9.82 -4.21 14.94
N LYS A 167 -11.07 -4.68 15.06
CA LYS A 167 -12.19 -3.77 15.21
C LYS A 167 -12.02 -3.06 16.57
N ILE A 168 -12.09 -1.74 16.59
CA ILE A 168 -11.90 -0.95 17.83
C ILE A 168 -13.17 -0.20 18.23
N PHE A 169 -14.07 0.06 17.29
CA PHE A 169 -15.40 0.63 17.52
C PHE A 169 -16.45 -0.06 16.62
N PRO A 170 -17.76 0.13 16.84
CA PRO A 170 -18.80 -0.46 15.99
C PRO A 170 -18.63 -0.24 14.49
N HIS A 171 -17.98 0.88 14.12
CA HIS A 171 -17.77 1.36 12.75
C HIS A 171 -16.29 1.59 12.39
N GLY A 172 -15.35 1.04 13.16
CA GLY A 172 -13.93 1.35 12.96
C GLY A 172 -13.01 0.14 13.13
N THR A 173 -12.11 -0.02 12.17
CA THR A 173 -10.98 -0.95 12.22
C THR A 173 -9.69 -0.14 12.36
N LEU A 174 -8.83 -0.58 13.27
CA LEU A 174 -7.44 -0.13 13.36
C LEU A 174 -6.53 -1.24 12.87
N SER A 175 -5.61 -0.88 11.99
CA SER A 175 -4.57 -1.76 11.49
C SER A 175 -3.21 -1.14 11.77
N LEU A 176 -2.32 -1.93 12.37
CA LEU A 176 -0.91 -1.61 12.53
C LEU A 176 -0.13 -2.56 11.65
N TRP A 177 0.85 -2.05 10.91
CA TRP A 177 1.67 -2.87 10.04
C TRP A 177 3.14 -2.48 10.09
N ALA A 178 3.98 -3.47 9.83
CA ALA A 178 5.41 -3.33 9.66
C ALA A 178 5.87 -4.16 8.46
N THR A 179 6.74 -3.62 7.64
CA THR A 179 7.27 -4.30 6.44
C THR A 179 8.75 -4.09 6.31
N MET A 180 9.48 -5.13 5.91
CA MET A 180 10.87 -5.05 5.51
C MET A 180 10.97 -4.97 4.00
N ASN A 181 11.87 -4.12 3.50
CA ASN A 181 12.13 -3.97 2.07
C ASN A 181 10.90 -3.55 1.25
N GLN A 182 9.98 -2.80 1.88
CA GLN A 182 8.94 -2.08 1.15
C GLN A 182 9.64 -1.10 0.21
N TYR A 183 9.22 -1.09 -1.06
CA TYR A 183 9.88 -0.29 -2.11
C TYR A 183 11.34 -0.66 -2.37
N GLY A 184 11.83 -1.80 -1.87
CA GLY A 184 13.24 -2.16 -1.99
C GLY A 184 14.19 -1.34 -1.10
N LEU A 185 13.64 -0.60 -0.13
CA LEU A 185 14.40 0.14 0.87
C LEU A 185 14.68 -0.77 2.06
N LYS A 186 15.97 -1.01 2.37
CA LYS A 186 16.42 -2.00 3.37
C LYS A 186 15.91 -1.73 4.80
N SER A 187 15.39 -0.54 5.07
CA SER A 187 14.85 -0.16 6.38
C SER A 187 13.43 -0.71 6.61
N PRO A 188 13.07 -1.06 7.85
CA PRO A 188 11.69 -1.35 8.21
C PRO A 188 10.80 -0.12 8.00
N HIS A 189 9.61 -0.34 7.46
CA HIS A 189 8.56 0.66 7.33
C HIS A 189 7.42 0.29 8.26
N TYR A 190 6.77 1.31 8.81
CA TYR A 190 5.67 1.14 9.74
C TYR A 190 4.51 2.00 9.30
N GLY A 191 3.29 1.56 9.59
CA GLY A 191 2.14 2.40 9.40
C GLY A 191 0.95 2.01 10.24
N ILE A 192 0.05 2.97 10.30
CA ILE A 192 -1.20 2.90 11.02
C ILE A 192 -2.30 3.23 10.02
N THR A 193 -3.34 2.42 9.98
CA THR A 193 -4.52 2.67 9.15
C THR A 193 -5.76 2.60 10.02
N ILE A 194 -6.55 3.66 9.98
CA ILE A 194 -7.86 3.70 10.63
C ILE A 194 -8.90 3.72 9.50
N ALA A 195 -9.70 2.67 9.41
CA ALA A 195 -10.76 2.57 8.41
C ALA A 195 -12.12 2.73 9.08
N TYR A 196 -12.88 3.74 8.67
CA TYR A 196 -14.29 3.88 9.01
C TYR A 196 -15.12 2.99 8.07
N GLN A 197 -15.89 2.06 8.63
CA GLN A 197 -16.60 1.05 7.86
C GLN A 197 -17.98 0.74 8.48
N SER A 198 -18.82 0.06 7.70
CA SER A 198 -20.12 -0.46 8.16
C SER A 198 -19.94 -1.46 9.33
N LYS A 199 -21.03 -2.04 9.84
CA LYS A 199 -21.00 -2.96 11.01
C LYS A 199 -20.08 -4.18 10.83
N ILE A 200 -19.71 -4.53 9.59
CA ILE A 200 -18.89 -5.70 9.24
C ILE A 200 -17.40 -5.36 9.37
N PHE A 201 -16.62 -6.27 9.96
CA PHE A 201 -15.17 -6.14 10.07
C PHE A 201 -14.50 -6.41 8.72
N HIS A 202 -13.87 -5.41 8.10
CA HIS A 202 -12.92 -5.63 7.01
C HIS A 202 -11.50 -5.34 7.52
N PRO A 203 -10.66 -6.37 7.70
CA PRO A 203 -9.29 -6.18 8.14
C PRO A 203 -8.45 -5.50 7.06
N GLY A 204 -7.40 -4.79 7.49
CA GLY A 204 -6.39 -4.29 6.57
C GLY A 204 -5.69 -5.43 5.82
N ASN A 205 -5.14 -5.12 4.64
CA ASN A 205 -4.48 -6.11 3.80
C ASN A 205 -3.11 -5.59 3.38
N LEU A 206 -2.04 -6.21 3.87
CA LEU A 206 -0.65 -5.90 3.51
C LEU A 206 -0.47 -5.88 2.01
N SER A 207 -1.04 -6.83 1.27
CA SER A 207 -0.90 -6.86 -0.20
C SER A 207 -1.39 -5.58 -0.88
N GLY A 208 -2.32 -4.83 -0.26
CA GLY A 208 -2.81 -3.53 -0.74
C GLY A 208 -2.03 -2.33 -0.20
N VAL A 209 -1.46 -2.43 1.00
CA VAL A 209 -0.68 -1.36 1.67
C VAL A 209 0.68 -1.12 0.99
N LEU A 210 1.15 -2.09 0.22
CA LEU A 210 2.54 -2.17 -0.23
C LEU A 210 2.94 -1.28 -1.42
N PHE A 211 2.03 -0.53 -2.04
CA PHE A 211 2.24 0.64 -2.92
C PHE A 211 0.90 1.04 -3.57
N PRO A 212 0.66 2.32 -3.91
CA PRO A 212 -0.44 2.78 -4.77
C PRO A 212 -0.30 2.24 -6.20
#